data_AF-A0A2T0V3B7-F1
#
_entry.id   AF-A0A2T0V3B7-F1
#
_cell.length_a   1.000
_cell.length_b   1.000
_cell.length_c   1.000
_cell.angle_alpha   90.00
_cell.angle_beta   90.00
_cell.angle_gamma   90.00
#
_symmetry.space_group_name_H-M   'P 1'
#
loop_
_entity.id
_entity.type
_entity.pdbx_description
1 polymer ?
#
loop_
_entity_poly.entity_id
_entity_poly.type
_entity_poly.pdbx_seq_one_letter_code
_entity_poly.pdbx_strand_id
1 'polypeptide(L)' 'MKFGSPRARPRLVQAYDPKTGWSTDRKKAPLTVDLLSELRSAGITLVEAKWRSHRRQINLSTLDFWNQV' A
#
# COMPACT_ATOMS: atom_id res chain seq x y z
N MET A 1 -12.61 -5.71 11.73
CA MET A 1 -11.22 -6.05 11.31
C MET A 1 -10.45 -4.75 11.17
N LYS A 2 -9.36 -4.58 11.93
CA LYS A 2 -8.51 -3.37 11.88
C LYS A 2 -7.38 -3.54 10.86
N PHE A 3 -6.96 -2.44 10.23
CA PHE A 3 -5.77 -2.39 9.38
C PHE A 3 -4.54 -2.75 10.23
N GLY A 4 -3.67 -3.65 9.75
CA GLY A 4 -2.55 -4.21 10.53
C GLY A 4 -2.83 -5.51 11.28
N SER A 5 -4.07 -6.03 11.26
CA SER A 5 -4.33 -7.36 11.81
C SER A 5 -3.66 -8.44 10.96
N PRO A 6 -2.98 -9.45 11.54
CA PRO A 6 -2.35 -10.55 10.79
C PRO A 6 -3.33 -11.34 9.90
N ARG A 7 -4.63 -11.29 10.21
CA ARG A 7 -5.69 -11.93 9.44
C ARG A 7 -6.27 -11.04 8.34
N ALA A 8 -5.95 -9.75 8.31
CA ALA A 8 -6.38 -8.85 7.26
C ALA A 8 -5.51 -9.08 6.03
N ARG A 9 -6.13 -9.33 4.87
CA ARG A 9 -5.46 -9.43 3.57
C ARG A 9 -5.80 -8.22 2.70
N PRO A 10 -5.24 -7.03 3.00
CA PRO A 10 -5.42 -5.86 2.15
C PRO A 10 -4.88 -6.14 0.76
N ARG A 11 -5.56 -5.62 -0.26
CA ARG A 11 -5.11 -5.69 -1.66
C ARG A 11 -4.89 -4.30 -2.21
N LEU A 12 -3.83 -4.14 -2.99
CA LEU A 12 -3.55 -2.91 -3.70
C LEU A 12 -4.67 -2.64 -4.72
N VAL A 13 -5.15 -1.40 -4.76
CA VAL A 13 -6.13 -0.93 -5.74
C VAL A 13 -5.43 -0.10 -6.80
N GLN A 14 -4.62 0.85 -6.35
CA GLN A 14 -3.82 1.75 -7.18
C GLN A 14 -2.64 2.28 -6.38
N ALA A 15 -1.58 2.65 -7.08
CA ALA A 15 -0.37 3.26 -6.54
C ALA A 15 -0.19 4.64 -7.17
N TYR A 16 0.31 5.59 -6.39
CA TYR A 16 0.55 6.96 -6.82
C TYR A 16 2.05 7.21 -6.90
N ASP A 17 2.50 7.52 -8.11
CA ASP A 17 3.81 8.06 -8.39
C ASP A 17 3.67 9.58 -8.56
N PRO A 18 4.44 10.43 -7.83
CA PRO A 18 4.43 11.87 -8.05
C PRO A 18 4.74 12.31 -9.49
N LYS A 19 5.47 11.49 -10.26
CA LYS A 19 5.87 11.79 -11.65
C LYS A 19 4.80 11.43 -12.67
N THR A 20 4.05 10.35 -12.43
CA THR A 20 3.14 9.76 -13.44
C THR A 20 1.67 9.74 -12.99
N GLY A 21 1.41 10.03 -11.72
CA GLY A 21 0.07 10.03 -11.12
C GLY A 21 -0.36 8.65 -10.62
N TRP A 22 -1.67 8.41 -10.64
CA TRP A 22 -2.24 7.14 -10.21
C TRP A 22 -2.10 6.06 -11.30
N SER A 23 -1.50 4.92 -10.94
CA SER A 23 -1.41 3.72 -11.78
C SER A 23 -2.15 2.54 -11.14
N THR A 24 -2.71 1.69 -11.99
CA THR A 24 -3.39 0.44 -11.61
C THR A 24 -2.64 -0.82 -12.04
N ASP A 25 -1.40 -0.70 -12.52
CA ASP A 25 -0.65 -1.81 -13.12
C ASP A 25 -0.44 -2.99 -12.15
N ARG A 26 -0.42 -2.70 -10.84
CA ARG A 26 -0.25 -3.69 -9.77
C ARG A 26 -1.54 -4.00 -8.99
N LYS A 27 -2.71 -3.72 -9.58
CA LYS A 27 -4.01 -3.89 -8.93
C LYS A 27 -4.26 -5.34 -8.49
N LYS A 28 -4.92 -5.51 -7.34
CA LYS A 28 -5.26 -6.76 -6.64
C LYS A 28 -4.08 -7.54 -6.04
N ALA A 29 -2.84 -7.05 -6.15
CA ALA A 29 -1.70 -7.63 -5.44
C ALA A 29 -1.94 -7.60 -3.92
N PRO A 30 -1.63 -8.68 -3.18
CA PRO A 30 -1.62 -8.65 -1.72
C PRO A 30 -0.68 -7.55 -1.23
N LEU A 31 -1.14 -6.70 -0.32
CA LEU A 31 -0.30 -5.65 0.24
C LEU A 31 0.57 -6.24 1.36
N THR A 32 1.77 -6.70 0.99
CA THR A 32 2.81 -7.21 1.89
C THR A 32 3.86 -6.14 2.19
N VAL A 33 4.67 -6.36 3.23
CA VAL A 33 5.81 -5.48 3.56
C VAL A 33 6.81 -5.42 2.40
N ASP A 34 7.07 -6.56 1.75
CA ASP A 34 7.95 -6.62 0.57
C ASP A 34 7.41 -5.78 -0.58
N LEU A 35 6.11 -5.88 -0.89
CA LEU A 35 5.49 -5.07 -1.93
C LEU A 35 5.55 -3.58 -1.59
N LEU A 36 5.32 -3.20 -0.33
CA LEU A 36 5.44 -1.80 0.10
C LEU A 36 6.88 -1.29 -0.06
N SER A 37 7.87 -2.13 0.23
CA SER A 37 9.29 -1.81 0.08
C SER A 37 9.69 -1.68 -1.40
N GLU A 38 9.20 -2.56 -2.26
CA GLU A 38 9.37 -2.44 -3.72
C GLU A 38 8.74 -1.15 -4.25
N LEU A 39 7.51 -0.84 -3.86
CA LEU A 39 6.79 0.36 -4.32
C LEU A 39 7.52 1.62 -3.85
N ARG A 40 7.99 1.66 -2.61
CA ARG A 40 8.81 2.77 -2.09
C ARG A 40 10.11 2.92 -2.89
N SER A 41 10.79 1.81 -3.18
CA SER A 41 12.03 1.81 -3.99
C SER A 41 11.79 2.26 -5.44
N ALA A 42 10.59 2.01 -5.96
CA ALA A 42 10.15 2.49 -7.28
C ALA A 42 9.72 3.97 -7.28
N GLY A 43 9.75 4.66 -6.13
CA GLY A 43 9.38 6.08 -6.02
C GLY A 43 7.89 6.35 -5.79
N ILE A 44 7.09 5.31 -5.54
CA ILE A 44 5.68 5.44 -5.18
C ILE A 44 5.58 6.04 -3.77
N THR A 45 4.71 7.04 -3.60
CA THR A 45 4.56 7.76 -2.33
C THR A 45 3.23 7.50 -1.64
N LEU A 46 2.20 7.06 -2.38
CA LEU A 46 0.88 6.79 -1.81
C LEU A 46 0.30 5.54 -2.46
N VAL A 47 -0.37 4.70 -1.68
CA VAL A 47 -1.09 3.53 -2.21
C VAL A 47 -2.50 3.52 -1.68
N GLU A 48 -3.47 3.22 -2.54
CA GLU A 48 -4.82 2.90 -2.10
C GLU A 48 -4.94 1.38 -1.96
N ALA A 49 -5.29 0.92 -0.76
CA ALA A 49 -5.53 -0.48 -0.48
C ALA A 49 -6.99 -0.71 -0.09
N LYS A 50 -7.51 -1.87 -0.45
CA LYS A 50 -8.87 -2.30 -0.11
C LYS A 50 -8.83 -3.55 0.76
N TRP A 51 -9.62 -3.55 1.84
CA TRP A 51 -9.96 -4.74 2.61
C TRP A 51 -11.48 -4.86 2.73
N ARG A 52 -12.04 -5.98 2.26
CA ARG A 52 -13.50 -6.19 2.20
C ARG A 52 -14.18 -4.97 1.52
N SER A 53 -15.04 -4.24 2.24
CA SER A 53 -15.75 -3.06 1.74
C SER A 53 -15.04 -1.73 1.99
N HIS A 54 -13.91 -1.74 2.71
CA HIS A 54 -13.21 -0.52 3.10
C HIS A 54 -12.01 -0.27 2.19
N ARG A 55 -11.79 1.00 1.86
CA ARG A 55 -10.57 1.47 1.19
C ARG A 55 -9.84 2.42 2.12
N ARG A 56 -8.52 2.43 2.04
CA ARG A 56 -7.69 3.40 2.74
C ARG A 56 -6.44 3.70 1.92
N GLN A 57 -6.04 4.96 1.99
CA GLN A 57 -4.78 5.41 1.45
C GLN A 57 -3.69 5.25 2.51
N ILE A 58 -2.54 4.76 2.08
CA ILE A 58 -1.38 4.52 2.93
C ILE A 58 -0.24 5.33 2.33
N ASN A 59 0.27 6.26 3.12
CA ASN A 59 1.41 7.07 2.72
C ASN A 59 2.70 6.27 2.93
N LEU A 60 3.42 6.03 1.82
CA LEU A 60 4.70 5.32 1.81
C LEU A 60 5.87 6.23 2.19
N SER A 61 5.72 7.56 2.08
CA SER A 61 6.79 8.51 2.42
C SER A 61 7.00 8.66 3.93
N THR A 62 6.00 8.31 4.74
CA THR A 62 6.04 8.38 6.21
C THR A 62 6.12 7.00 6.87
N LEU A 63 6.39 5.95 6.10
CA LEU A 63 6.25 4.55 6.51
C LEU A 63 7.45 4.03 7.33
N ASP A 64 8.19 4.92 8.01
CA ASP A 64 9.23 4.54 8.97
C ASP A 64 8.62 3.99 10.29
N PHE A 65 7.29 4.02 10.45
CA PHE A 65 6.57 3.59 11.65
C PHE A 65 6.34 2.06 11.77
N TRP A 66 6.57 1.27 10.71
CA TRP A 66 6.27 -0.19 10.72
C TRP A 66 7.47 -1.08 11.11
N ASN A 67 8.66 -0.52 11.34
CA ASN A 67 9.84 -1.27 11.80
C ASN A 67 9.98 -1.34 13.34
N GLN A 68 8.93 -0.99 14.10
CA GLN A 68 8.97 -0.98 15.57
C GLN A 68 7.87 -1.80 16.26
N VAL A 69 7.24 -2.76 15.57
CA VAL A 69 6.26 -3.68 16.21
C VAL A 69 6.53 -5.12 15.84
#